data_AF-A0A4Q7F8L1-F1
#
_entry.id   AF-A0A4Q7F8L1-F1
#
_cell.length_a   1.000
_cell.length_b   1.000
_cell.length_c   1.000
_cell.angle_alpha   90.00
_cell.angle_beta   90.00
_cell.angle_gamma   90.00
#
_symmetry.space_group_name_H-M   'P 1'
#
loop_
_entity.id
_entity.type
_entity.pdbx_description
1 polymer ?
#
loop_
_entity_poly.entity_id
_entity_poly.type
_entity_poly.pdbx_seq_one_letter_code
_entity_poly.pdbx_strand_id
1 'polypeptide(L)' 'MLTREEYLERSKENALALLSAGRIREAASSIMMDILNSPSCSMPREIHAFGICAATAGDTRAVRAYIEGFI' A
#
# COMPACT_ATOMS: atom_id res chain seq x y z
N MET A 1 -16.27 -11.02 10.81
CA MET A 1 -15.81 -9.66 10.43
C MET A 1 -14.36 -9.58 10.84
N LEU A 2 -13.45 -9.29 9.91
CA LEU A 2 -12.05 -9.03 10.25
C LEU A 2 -11.98 -7.71 11.03
N THR A 3 -11.11 -7.64 12.02
CA THR A 3 -10.77 -6.35 12.65
C THR A 3 -10.05 -5.47 11.63
N ARG A 4 -9.97 -4.17 11.93
CA ARG A 4 -9.23 -3.22 11.10
C ARG A 4 -7.76 -3.64 10.92
N GLU A 5 -7.12 -4.10 12.00
CA GLU A 5 -5.73 -4.57 11.98
C GLU A 5 -5.56 -5.81 11.10
N GLU A 6 -6.45 -6.80 11.23
CA GLU A 6 -6.37 -8.01 10.40
C GLU A 6 -6.60 -7.71 8.91
N TYR A 7 -7.47 -6.73 8.59
CA TYR A 7 -7.66 -6.28 7.21
C TYR A 7 -6.42 -5.55 6.66
N LEU A 8 -5.81 -4.67 7.46
CA LEU A 8 -4.59 -3.95 7.09
C LEU A 8 -3.41 -4.90 6.87
N GLU A 9 -3.20 -5.86 7.78
CA GLU A 9 -2.13 -6.85 7.64
C GLU A 9 -2.31 -7.69 6.39
N ARG A 10 -3.54 -8.15 6.11
CA ARG A 10 -3.83 -8.89 4.87
C ARG A 10 -3.60 -8.05 3.61
N SER A 11 -3.94 -6.76 3.65
CA SER A 11 -3.68 -5.84 2.53
C SER A 11 -2.18 -5.64 2.30
N LYS A 12 -1.39 -5.49 3.38
CA LYS A 12 0.07 -5.42 3.32
C LYS A 12 0.68 -6.69 2.75
N GLU A 13 0.26 -7.87 3.22
CA GLU A 13 0.74 -9.16 2.71
C GLU A 13 0.53 -9.28 1.20
N ASN A 14 -0.67 -8.93 0.71
CA ASN A 14 -0.97 -8.94 -0.72
C ASN A 14 -0.09 -7.95 -1.51
N ALA A 15 0.09 -6.73 -1.00
CA ALA A 15 0.91 -5.71 -1.63
C ALA A 15 2.40 -6.12 -1.68
N LEU A 16 2.91 -6.73 -0.60
CA LEU A 16 4.28 -7.24 -0.54
C LEU A 16 4.50 -8.44 -1.47
N ALA A 17 3.49 -9.29 -1.65
CA ALA A 17 3.54 -10.38 -2.61
C ALA A 17 3.63 -9.85 -4.06
N LEU A 18 2.83 -8.84 -4.40
CA LEU A 18 2.90 -8.15 -5.70
C LEU A 18 4.28 -7.50 -5.91
N LEU A 19 4.81 -6.84 -4.89
CA LEU A 19 6.12 -6.19 -4.96
C LEU A 19 7.24 -7.21 -5.19
N SER A 20 7.18 -8.35 -4.50
CA SER A 20 8.15 -9.45 -4.65
C SER A 20 8.09 -10.10 -6.04
N ALA A 21 6.93 -10.05 -6.70
CA ALA A 21 6.77 -10.45 -8.09
C ALA A 21 7.19 -9.38 -9.12
N GLY A 22 7.77 -8.25 -8.69
CA GLY A 22 8.17 -7.14 -9.55
C GLY A 22 7.00 -6.27 -10.05
N ARG A 23 5.78 -6.50 -9.56
CA ARG A 23 4.56 -5.77 -9.94
C ARG A 23 4.43 -4.48 -9.12
N ILE A 24 5.43 -3.60 -9.23
CA ILE A 24 5.61 -2.42 -8.36
C ILE A 24 4.39 -1.50 -8.34
N ARG A 25 3.82 -1.19 -9.51
CA ARG A 25 2.63 -0.32 -9.62
C ARG A 25 1.38 -0.94 -9.00
N GLU A 26 1.25 -2.25 -9.12
CA GLU A 26 0.10 -2.99 -8.62
C GLU A 26 0.17 -3.13 -7.10
N ALA A 27 1.39 -3.34 -6.57
CA ALA A 27 1.64 -3.32 -5.13
C ALA A 27 1.25 -1.99 -4.48
N ALA A 28 1.63 -0.86 -5.09
CA ALA A 28 1.23 0.46 -4.60
C ALA A 28 -0.29 0.70 -4.72
N SER A 29 -0.91 0.24 -5.81
CA SER A 29 -2.33 0.48 -6.07
C SER A 29 -3.26 -0.38 -5.21
N SER A 30 -2.88 -1.63 -4.91
CA SER A 30 -3.72 -2.54 -4.11
C SER A 30 -3.94 -1.99 -2.71
N ILE A 31 -2.87 -1.53 -2.06
CA ILE A 31 -2.97 -0.98 -0.71
C ILE A 31 -3.67 0.38 -0.69
N MET A 32 -3.54 1.19 -1.75
CA MET A 32 -4.33 2.43 -1.89
C MET A 32 -5.83 2.15 -1.93
N MET A 33 -6.26 1.19 -2.75
CA MET A 33 -7.68 0.87 -2.88
C MET A 33 -8.26 0.25 -1.62
N ASP A 34 -7.54 -0.68 -0.99
CA ASP A 34 -7.98 -1.31 0.26
C ASP A 34 -8.14 -0.28 1.39
N ILE A 35 -7.22 0.68 1.46
CA ILE A 35 -7.24 1.73 2.48
C ILE A 35 -8.35 2.76 2.23
N LEU A 36 -8.56 3.19 0.98
CA LEU A 36 -9.65 4.13 0.64
C LEU A 36 -11.04 3.53 0.90
N ASN A 37 -11.18 2.21 0.78
CA ASN A 37 -12.42 1.51 1.08
C ASN A 37 -12.63 1.27 2.59
N SER A 38 -11.64 1.58 3.44
CA SER A 38 -11.80 1.54 4.88
C SER A 38 -12.48 2.82 5.37
N PRO A 39 -13.66 2.73 6.01
CA PRO A 39 -14.44 3.90 6.46
C PRO A 39 -13.75 4.74 7.57
N SER A 40 -12.54 4.35 7.99
CA SER A 40 -11.79 5.00 9.08
C SER A 40 -10.43 5.56 8.65
N CYS A 41 -10.05 5.46 7.38
CA CYS A 41 -8.73 5.90 6.93
C CYS A 41 -8.77 7.24 6.20
N SER A 42 -8.53 8.32 6.94
CA SER A 42 -8.21 9.63 6.38
C SER A 42 -6.70 9.72 6.16
N MET A 43 -6.21 9.03 5.13
CA MET A 43 -4.79 9.09 4.80
C MET A 43 -4.43 10.46 4.19
N PRO A 44 -3.33 11.10 4.62
CA PRO A 44 -2.85 12.32 3.98
C PRO A 44 -2.56 12.07 2.50
N ARG A 45 -3.04 12.98 1.62
CA ARG A 45 -2.89 12.86 0.17
C ARG A 45 -1.43 12.80 -0.27
N GLU A 46 -0.55 13.38 0.54
CA GLU A 46 0.89 13.42 0.37
C GLU A 46 1.51 12.01 0.42
N ILE A 47 0.99 11.14 1.30
CA ILE A 47 1.48 9.75 1.41
C ILE A 47 1.09 8.95 0.17
N HIS A 48 -0.12 9.17 -0.38
CA HIS A 48 -0.53 8.58 -1.66
C HIS A 48 0.34 9.06 -2.83
N ALA A 49 0.60 10.36 -2.90
CA ALA A 49 1.47 10.93 -3.93
C ALA A 49 2.88 10.31 -3.88
N PHE A 50 3.43 10.11 -2.68
CA PHE A 50 4.69 9.40 -2.50
C PHE A 50 4.66 7.98 -3.09
N GLY A 51 3.63 7.18 -2.76
CA GLY A 51 3.48 5.82 -3.28
C GLY A 51 3.40 5.79 -4.82
N ILE A 52 2.68 6.73 -5.43
CA ILE A 52 2.59 6.87 -6.91
C ILE A 52 3.95 7.23 -7.51
N CYS A 53 4.65 8.20 -6.93
CA CYS A 53 5.95 8.64 -7.41
C CYS A 53 6.98 7.52 -7.33
N ALA A 54 7.06 6.82 -6.18
CA ALA A 54 7.94 5.68 -5.98
C ALA A 54 7.67 4.55 -7.00
N ALA A 55 6.39 4.22 -7.22
CA ALA A 55 6.01 3.21 -8.19
C ALA A 55 6.30 3.60 -9.64
N THR A 56 6.16 4.89 -9.97
CA THR A 56 6.47 5.41 -11.31
C THR A 56 7.98 5.40 -11.58
N ALA A 57 8.78 5.69 -10.56
CA ALA A 57 10.24 5.63 -10.62
C ALA A 57 10.80 4.20 -10.60
N GLY A 58 9.96 3.18 -10.33
CA GLY A 58 10.42 1.80 -10.15
C GLY A 58 11.24 1.61 -8.86
N ASP A 59 11.11 2.51 -7.88
CA ASP A 59 11.82 2.42 -6.61
C ASP A 59 11.13 1.41 -5.68
N THR A 60 11.54 0.15 -5.82
CA THR A 60 11.04 -0.98 -5.02
C THR A 60 11.22 -0.75 -3.51
N ARG A 61 12.30 -0.08 -3.07
CA ARG A 61 12.55 0.16 -1.65
C ARG A 61 11.59 1.22 -1.09
N ALA A 62 11.37 2.30 -1.84
CA ALA A 62 10.40 3.32 -1.46
C ALA A 62 8.97 2.77 -1.46
N VAL A 63 8.59 1.92 -2.43
CA VAL A 63 7.27 1.28 -2.43
C VAL A 63 7.09 0.30 -1.26
N ARG A 64 8.15 -0.43 -0.87
CA ARG A 64 8.12 -1.26 0.35
C ARG A 64 7.89 -0.40 1.59
N ALA A 65 8.64 0.69 1.76
CA ALA A 65 8.50 1.59 2.91
C ALA A 65 7.09 2.22 2.97
N TYR A 66 6.51 2.55 1.81
CA TYR A 66 5.12 2.99 1.71
C TYR A 66 4.14 1.93 2.22
N ILE A 67 4.30 0.65 1.82
CA ILE A 67 3.43 -0.45 2.26
C ILE A 67 3.58 -0.74 3.75
N GLU A 68 4.81 -0.84 4.25
CA GLU A 68 5.12 -1.19 5.64
C GLU A 68 4.77 -0.05 6.61
N GLY A 69 4.76 1.21 6.14
CA GLY A 69 4.49 2.40 6.95
C GLY A 69 3.04 2.58 7.41
N PHE A 70 2.11 1.71 7.00
CA PHE A 70 0.72 1.76 7.45
C PHE A 70 0.55 1.15 8.84
N ILE A 71 -0.09 1.90 9.75
CA ILE A 71 -0.47 1.48 11.11
C ILE A 71 -1.99 1.58 11.26
#